data_AF-A0A1B6NWF7-F1
#
_entry.id   AF-A0A1B6NWF7-F1
#
_cell.length_a   1.000
_cell.length_b   1.000
_cell.length_c   1.000
_cell.angle_alpha   90.00
_cell.angle_beta   90.00
_cell.angle_gamma   90.00
#
_symmetry.space_group_name_H-M   'P 1'
#
loop_
_entity.id
_entity.type
_entity.pdbx_description
1 polymer ?
#
loop_
_entity_poly.entity_id
_entity_poly.type
_entity_poly.pdbx_seq_one_letter_code
_entity_poly.pdbx_strand_id
1 'polypeptide(L)'
;MFHIFYLVVILLSFVVTVGRYLYTNKPRTLNKVAIFDAFTSIAIVILLTAHFTDLVRSGLDAAVDGFVAIKIAVFVTFIRELSDHNFNLNRTFLHPAQFFILSFLAVVLVGALLLMMPNATTQPLSFIDALFTATSAVCVTGLIVVDTATYFTTFGQVIIMGLIQIGGLGILTFVTYFSYFFKGGVSYETQASISEMSYMRGMGDVV
;
A
#
# COMPACT_ATOMS: atom_id res chain seq x y z
N MET A 1 -29.23 -7.53 -5.94
CA MET A 1 -28.15 -7.85 -6.89
C MET A 1 -26.76 -7.61 -6.30
N PHE A 2 -26.49 -6.47 -5.64
CA PHE A 2 -25.18 -6.16 -5.03
C PHE A 2 -24.72 -7.11 -3.91
N HIS A 3 -25.62 -7.58 -3.04
CA HIS A 3 -25.26 -8.54 -1.96
C HIS A 3 -24.68 -9.87 -2.47
N ILE A 4 -25.17 -10.35 -3.62
CA ILE A 4 -24.71 -11.60 -4.23
C ILE A 4 -23.28 -11.43 -4.75
N PHE A 5 -22.97 -10.25 -5.31
CA PHE A 5 -21.63 -9.94 -5.79
C PHE A 5 -20.60 -9.92 -4.64
N TYR A 6 -20.93 -9.34 -3.48
CA TYR A 6 -20.03 -9.33 -2.31
C TYR A 6 -19.78 -10.73 -1.75
N LEU A 7 -20.83 -11.54 -1.65
CA LEU A 7 -20.68 -12.93 -1.20
C LEU A 7 -19.82 -13.75 -2.17
N VAL A 8 -19.97 -13.55 -3.47
CA VAL A 8 -19.14 -14.21 -4.49
C VAL A 8 -17.68 -13.76 -4.36
N VAL A 9 -17.40 -12.48 -4.18
CA VAL A 9 -16.02 -11.98 -4.02
C VAL A 9 -15.38 -12.51 -2.74
N ILE A 10 -16.09 -12.52 -1.61
CA ILE A 10 -15.57 -13.06 -0.34
C ILE A 10 -15.32 -14.57 -0.45
N LEU A 11 -16.23 -15.31 -1.07
CA LEU A 11 -16.09 -16.74 -1.28
C LEU A 11 -14.91 -17.05 -2.20
N LEU A 12 -14.72 -16.25 -3.25
CA LEU A 12 -13.60 -16.39 -4.18
C LEU A 12 -12.26 -16.07 -3.49
N SER A 13 -12.19 -15.01 -2.67
CA SER A 13 -11.00 -14.69 -1.86
C SER A 13 -10.68 -15.76 -0.80
N PHE A 14 -11.71 -16.34 -0.19
CA PHE A 14 -11.56 -17.46 0.74
C PHE A 14 -11.04 -18.71 0.03
N VAL A 15 -11.58 -19.05 -1.15
CA VAL A 15 -11.13 -20.18 -1.97
C VAL A 15 -9.69 -19.99 -2.43
N VAL A 16 -9.29 -18.78 -2.83
CA VAL A 16 -7.90 -18.45 -3.20
C VAL A 16 -6.96 -18.60 -2.00
N THR A 17 -7.36 -18.12 -0.81
CA THR A 17 -6.58 -18.26 0.43
C THR A 17 -6.40 -19.72 0.85
N VAL A 18 -7.48 -20.51 0.82
CA VAL A 18 -7.47 -21.93 1.17
C VAL A 18 -6.71 -22.75 0.12
N GLY A 19 -6.91 -22.46 -1.16
CA GLY A 19 -6.21 -23.10 -2.27
C GLY A 19 -4.69 -22.90 -2.20
N ARG A 20 -4.23 -21.71 -1.79
CA ARG A 20 -2.81 -21.42 -1.57
C ARG A 20 -2.20 -22.29 -0.47
N TYR A 21 -2.95 -22.54 0.60
CA TYR A 21 -2.51 -23.35 1.74
C TYR A 21 -2.58 -24.87 1.44
N LEU A 22 -3.53 -25.31 0.60
CA LEU A 22 -3.69 -26.70 0.21
C LEU A 22 -2.72 -27.13 -0.91
N TYR A 23 -2.37 -26.23 -1.84
CA TYR A 23 -1.59 -26.60 -3.03
C TYR A 23 -0.08 -26.32 -2.92
N THR A 24 0.37 -25.61 -1.88
CA THR A 24 1.79 -25.32 -1.68
C THR A 24 2.46 -26.43 -0.86
N ASN A 25 3.11 -27.37 -1.53
CA ASN A 25 4.00 -28.39 -0.94
C ASN A 25 5.37 -27.81 -0.50
N LYS A 26 5.41 -26.61 0.08
CA LYS A 26 6.63 -26.06 0.69
C LYS A 26 6.56 -26.18 2.22
N PRO A 27 7.66 -26.61 2.87
CA PRO A 27 7.69 -26.79 4.31
C PRO A 27 7.32 -25.47 5.01
N ARG A 28 6.59 -25.63 6.11
CA ARG A 28 6.10 -24.59 7.02
C ARG A 28 7.25 -23.77 7.60
N THR A 29 7.86 -22.88 6.83
CA THR A 29 8.62 -21.79 7.40
C THR A 29 7.59 -20.79 7.92
N LEU A 30 7.69 -20.45 9.21
CA LEU A 30 6.97 -19.33 9.82
C LEU A 30 7.40 -18.04 9.11
N ASN A 31 6.81 -17.78 7.95
CA ASN A 31 7.01 -16.57 7.19
C ASN A 31 6.42 -15.42 8.01
N LYS A 32 7.09 -14.25 7.99
CA LYS A 32 6.68 -13.02 8.68
C LYS A 32 5.23 -12.57 8.38
N VAL A 33 4.59 -13.15 7.36
CA VAL A 33 3.22 -12.87 6.90
C VAL A 33 2.17 -13.84 7.48
N ALA A 34 2.57 -14.98 8.04
CA ALA A 34 1.64 -16.01 8.53
C ALA A 34 0.76 -15.52 9.70
N ILE A 35 1.29 -14.61 10.53
CA ILE A 35 0.56 -13.99 11.64
C ILE A 35 -0.51 -13.02 11.10
N PHE A 36 -0.19 -12.26 10.05
CA PHE A 36 -1.11 -11.34 9.38
C PHE A 36 -2.21 -12.10 8.62
N ASP A 37 -1.84 -13.21 7.99
CA ASP A 37 -2.75 -14.13 7.31
C ASP A 37 -3.74 -14.81 8.26
N ALA A 38 -3.25 -15.24 9.43
CA ALA A 38 -4.10 -15.78 10.49
C ALA A 38 -5.07 -14.71 11.02
N PHE A 39 -4.57 -13.51 11.33
CA PHE A 39 -5.39 -12.42 11.86
C PHE A 39 -6.52 -12.01 10.90
N THR A 40 -6.20 -11.87 9.61
CA THR A 40 -7.19 -11.52 8.59
C THR A 40 -8.17 -12.66 8.32
N SER A 41 -7.73 -13.92 8.31
CA SER A 41 -8.65 -15.06 8.18
C SER A 41 -9.61 -15.17 9.36
N ILE A 42 -9.15 -14.91 10.59
CA ILE A 42 -9.98 -14.88 11.80
C ILE A 42 -11.00 -13.74 11.72
N ALA A 43 -10.58 -12.53 11.31
CA ALA A 43 -11.48 -11.39 11.15
C ALA A 43 -12.59 -11.65 10.10
N ILE A 44 -12.26 -12.33 8.99
CA ILE A 44 -13.22 -12.70 7.94
C ILE A 44 -14.22 -13.75 8.43
N VAL A 45 -13.76 -14.75 9.18
CA VAL A 45 -14.62 -15.80 9.76
C VAL A 45 -15.58 -15.21 10.81
N ILE A 46 -15.11 -14.30 11.65
CA ILE A 46 -15.94 -13.57 12.62
C ILE A 46 -17.03 -12.75 11.90
N LEU A 47 -16.67 -12.07 10.81
CA LEU A 47 -17.63 -11.30 10.01
C LEU A 47 -18.68 -12.16 9.31
N LEU A 48 -18.28 -13.31 8.76
CA LEU A 48 -19.21 -14.28 8.16
C LEU A 48 -20.18 -14.87 9.20
N THR A 49 -19.67 -15.16 10.40
CA THR A 49 -20.49 -15.73 11.49
C THR A 49 -21.48 -14.68 12.02
N ALA A 50 -21.05 -13.41 12.15
CA ALA A 50 -21.92 -12.30 12.52
C ALA A 50 -23.00 -12.01 11.45
N HIS A 51 -22.72 -12.25 10.17
CA HIS A 51 -23.66 -12.07 9.07
C HIS A 51 -24.74 -13.17 9.00
N PHE A 52 -24.42 -14.41 9.39
CA PHE A 52 -25.34 -15.55 9.30
C PHE A 52 -26.24 -15.70 10.54
N THR A 53 -25.83 -15.17 11.69
CA THR A 53 -26.59 -15.24 12.93
C THR A 53 -27.29 -13.90 13.18
N ASP A 54 -28.53 -13.75 12.69
CA ASP A 54 -29.45 -12.61 12.92
C ASP A 54 -29.77 -12.32 14.43
N LEU A 55 -28.98 -12.86 15.38
CA LEU A 55 -29.24 -12.88 16.82
C LEU A 55 -28.48 -11.80 17.63
N VAL A 56 -27.66 -10.96 16.99
CA VAL A 56 -27.02 -9.78 17.64
C VAL A 56 -27.77 -8.48 17.31
N ARG A 57 -28.99 -8.59 16.78
CA ARG A 57 -29.85 -7.48 16.36
C ARG A 57 -30.43 -6.63 17.50
N SER A 58 -30.08 -6.89 18.76
CA SER A 58 -30.67 -6.15 19.90
C SER A 58 -29.67 -5.37 20.77
N GLY A 59 -28.38 -5.28 20.40
CA GLY A 59 -27.38 -4.64 21.26
C GLY A 59 -26.43 -3.64 20.61
N LEU A 60 -26.33 -3.61 19.27
CA LEU A 60 -25.27 -2.85 18.58
C LEU A 60 -25.74 -2.13 17.31
N ASP A 61 -27.02 -1.76 17.25
CA ASP A 61 -27.65 -1.08 16.10
C ASP A 61 -27.24 0.39 15.89
N ALA A 62 -26.18 0.87 16.57
CA ALA A 62 -25.74 2.27 16.46
C ALA A 62 -24.27 2.46 16.01
N ALA A 63 -23.44 1.42 15.96
CA ALA A 63 -22.00 1.60 15.80
C ALA A 63 -21.37 0.97 14.55
N VAL A 64 -21.97 -0.08 13.98
CA VAL A 64 -21.38 -0.73 12.79
C VAL A 64 -22.49 -1.26 11.89
N ASP A 65 -22.90 -0.41 10.95
CA ASP A 65 -23.70 -0.83 9.81
C ASP A 65 -22.97 -2.00 9.12
N GLY A 66 -23.59 -3.17 8.98
CA GLY A 66 -22.94 -4.39 8.48
C GLY A 66 -22.27 -4.22 7.10
N PHE A 67 -22.70 -3.19 6.36
CA PHE A 67 -22.10 -2.77 5.10
C PHE A 67 -20.70 -2.16 5.24
N VAL A 68 -20.41 -1.45 6.33
CA VAL A 68 -19.09 -0.86 6.62
C VAL A 68 -18.08 -1.95 6.96
N ALA A 69 -18.48 -2.95 7.74
CA ALA A 69 -17.60 -4.04 8.13
C ALA A 69 -17.18 -4.90 6.92
N ILE A 70 -18.11 -5.15 6.00
CA ILE A 70 -17.82 -5.84 4.73
C ILE A 70 -16.83 -5.03 3.88
N LYS A 71 -16.98 -3.70 3.82
CA LYS A 71 -16.06 -2.82 3.08
C LYS A 71 -14.65 -2.82 3.66
N ILE A 72 -14.53 -2.78 4.98
CA ILE A 72 -13.23 -2.86 5.67
C ILE A 72 -12.59 -4.22 5.37
N ALA A 73 -13.35 -5.32 5.40
CA ALA A 73 -12.82 -6.64 5.07
C ALA A 73 -12.31 -6.75 3.62
N VAL A 74 -13.02 -6.17 2.65
CA VAL A 74 -12.59 -6.13 1.24
C VAL A 74 -11.31 -5.30 1.08
N PHE A 75 -11.21 -4.15 1.74
CA PHE A 75 -10.01 -3.32 1.69
C PHE A 75 -8.80 -4.02 2.34
N VAL A 76 -9.01 -4.67 3.49
CA VAL A 76 -7.95 -5.42 4.19
C VAL A 76 -7.49 -6.63 3.37
N THR A 77 -8.42 -7.35 2.71
CA THR A 77 -8.07 -8.46 1.81
C THR A 77 -7.31 -7.99 0.59
N PHE A 78 -7.67 -6.84 0.01
CA PHE A 78 -6.93 -6.25 -1.09
C PHE A 78 -5.49 -5.88 -0.69
N ILE A 79 -5.31 -5.22 0.46
CA ILE A 79 -3.98 -4.88 1.01
C ILE A 79 -3.16 -6.15 1.30
N ARG A 80 -3.81 -7.20 1.81
CA ARG A 80 -3.18 -8.51 2.04
C ARG A 80 -2.70 -9.16 0.74
N GLU A 81 -3.54 -9.18 -0.29
CA GLU A 81 -3.22 -9.78 -1.59
C GLU A 81 -2.02 -9.07 -2.25
N LEU A 82 -1.94 -7.75 -2.12
CA LEU A 82 -0.79 -6.97 -2.59
C LEU A 82 0.49 -7.26 -1.79
N SER A 83 0.37 -7.50 -0.49
CA SER A 83 1.51 -7.73 0.43
C SER A 83 2.20 -9.08 0.18
N ASP A 84 1.44 -10.10 -0.20
CA ASP A 84 1.96 -11.46 -0.35
C ASP A 84 2.52 -11.76 -1.75
N HIS A 85 2.59 -10.72 -2.60
CA HIS A 85 3.31 -10.81 -3.86
C HIS A 85 4.80 -10.65 -3.61
N ASN A 86 5.45 -11.78 -3.33
CA ASN A 86 6.90 -11.86 -3.24
C ASN A 86 7.48 -11.67 -4.64
N PHE A 87 7.58 -10.41 -5.07
CA PHE A 87 8.21 -10.00 -6.32
C PHE A 87 9.68 -10.39 -6.29
N ASN A 88 9.97 -11.66 -6.60
CA ASN A 88 11.32 -12.11 -6.86
C ASN A 88 11.73 -11.57 -8.23
N LEU A 89 12.05 -10.28 -8.31
CA LEU A 89 12.74 -9.67 -9.45
C LEU A 89 14.19 -10.16 -9.45
N ASN A 90 14.35 -11.47 -9.66
CA ASN A 90 15.63 -12.12 -9.82
C ASN A 90 16.22 -11.58 -11.12
N ARG A 91 17.18 -10.65 -10.98
CA ARG A 91 18.00 -10.07 -12.06
C ARG A 91 17.21 -9.27 -13.09
N THR A 92 16.83 -8.05 -12.74
CA THR A 92 16.55 -7.03 -13.74
C THR A 92 17.66 -6.00 -13.72
N PHE A 93 18.32 -5.81 -14.87
CA PHE A 93 19.32 -4.75 -15.15
C PHE A 93 18.69 -3.35 -15.16
N LEU A 94 17.71 -3.08 -14.29
CA LEU A 94 17.01 -1.81 -14.26
C LEU A 94 17.81 -0.82 -13.40
N HIS A 95 18.11 0.33 -13.97
CA HIS A 95 18.71 1.43 -13.24
C HIS A 95 17.80 1.79 -12.04
N PRO A 96 18.32 2.11 -10.84
CA PRO A 96 17.51 2.40 -9.65
C PRO A 96 16.38 3.42 -9.89
N ALA A 97 16.64 4.41 -10.75
CA ALA A 97 15.65 5.39 -11.19
C ALA A 97 14.48 4.79 -12.00
N GLN A 98 14.74 3.83 -12.88
CA GLN A 98 13.71 3.16 -13.67
C GLN A 98 12.80 2.31 -12.78
N PHE A 99 13.38 1.60 -11.80
CA PHE A 99 12.61 0.85 -10.82
C PHE A 99 11.65 1.75 -10.03
N PHE A 100 12.15 2.92 -9.60
CA PHE A 100 11.33 3.92 -8.92
C PHE A 100 10.16 4.41 -9.77
N ILE A 101 10.41 4.80 -11.03
CA ILE A 101 9.36 5.23 -11.96
C ILE A 101 8.31 4.13 -12.16
N LEU A 102 8.75 2.88 -12.33
CA LEU A 102 7.87 1.75 -12.59
C LEU A 102 7.01 1.41 -11.36
N SER A 103 7.55 1.57 -10.14
CA SER A 103 6.77 1.44 -8.90
C SER A 103 5.67 2.51 -8.79
N PHE A 104 5.98 3.76 -9.12
CA PHE A 104 5.00 4.85 -9.12
C PHE A 104 3.89 4.60 -10.15
N LEU A 105 4.28 4.20 -11.36
CA LEU A 105 3.33 3.88 -12.42
C LEU A 105 2.38 2.73 -12.01
N ALA A 106 2.90 1.69 -11.37
CA ALA A 106 2.08 0.57 -10.88
C ALA A 106 1.04 1.02 -9.85
N VAL A 107 1.44 1.84 -8.86
CA VAL A 107 0.53 2.37 -7.84
C VAL A 107 -0.55 3.26 -8.48
N VAL A 108 -0.19 4.11 -9.44
CA VAL A 108 -1.13 4.97 -10.17
C VAL A 108 -2.16 4.14 -10.93
N LEU A 109 -1.74 3.10 -11.66
CA LEU A 109 -2.64 2.24 -12.41
C LEU A 109 -3.59 1.47 -11.48
N VAL A 110 -3.08 0.93 -10.39
CA VAL A 110 -3.91 0.25 -9.38
C VAL A 110 -4.89 1.23 -8.74
N GLY A 111 -4.45 2.44 -8.38
CA GLY A 111 -5.31 3.49 -7.84
C GLY A 111 -6.42 3.92 -8.80
N ALA A 112 -6.10 4.06 -10.09
CA ALA A 112 -7.08 4.39 -11.12
C ALA A 112 -8.16 3.31 -11.26
N LEU A 113 -7.75 2.03 -11.28
CA LEU A 113 -8.68 0.89 -11.33
C LEU A 113 -9.56 0.80 -10.09
N LEU A 114 -9.01 1.09 -8.91
CA LEU A 114 -9.78 1.13 -7.66
C LEU A 114 -10.80 2.27 -7.65
N LEU A 115 -10.45 3.45 -8.16
CA LEU A 115 -11.35 4.59 -8.28
C LEU A 115 -12.44 4.41 -9.33
N MET A 116 -12.20 3.58 -10.36
CA MET A 116 -13.20 3.24 -11.38
C MET A 116 -14.25 2.23 -10.87
N MET A 117 -14.08 1.70 -9.65
CA MET A 117 -15.05 0.78 -9.06
C MET A 117 -16.38 1.51 -8.79
N PRO A 118 -17.55 0.92 -9.10
CA PRO A 118 -18.87 1.60 -8.98
C PRO A 118 -19.25 2.01 -7.55
N ASN A 119 -18.48 1.59 -6.55
CA ASN A 119 -18.67 1.95 -5.15
C ASN A 119 -17.81 3.14 -4.71
N ALA A 120 -16.83 3.55 -5.52
CA ALA A 120 -15.92 4.66 -5.24
C ALA A 120 -16.48 6.01 -5.71
N THR A 121 -17.40 6.01 -6.68
CA THR A 121 -17.96 7.22 -7.29
C THR A 121 -19.47 7.22 -7.23
N THR A 122 -20.08 8.40 -7.12
CA THR A 122 -21.54 8.58 -7.17
C THR A 122 -22.07 8.60 -8.61
N GLN A 123 -21.21 8.95 -9.57
CA GLN A 123 -21.49 8.94 -11.00
C GLN A 123 -20.40 8.15 -11.77
N PRO A 124 -20.68 7.71 -13.01
CA PRO A 124 -19.70 7.01 -13.83
C PRO A 124 -18.49 7.89 -14.15
N LEU A 125 -17.31 7.48 -13.71
CA LEU A 125 -16.05 8.18 -13.93
C LEU A 125 -15.35 7.64 -15.18
N SER A 126 -14.88 8.53 -16.05
CA SER A 126 -14.05 8.14 -17.20
C SER A 126 -12.70 7.58 -16.73
N PHE A 127 -12.13 6.63 -17.48
CA PHE A 127 -10.81 6.08 -17.17
C PHE A 127 -9.71 7.15 -17.16
N ILE A 128 -9.78 8.13 -18.07
CA ILE A 128 -8.82 9.25 -18.11
C ILE A 128 -8.90 10.08 -16.83
N ASP A 129 -10.11 10.36 -16.34
CA ASP A 129 -10.32 11.17 -15.14
C ASP A 129 -9.88 10.40 -13.89
N ALA A 130 -10.15 9.09 -13.84
CA ALA A 130 -9.68 8.21 -12.78
C ALA A 130 -8.14 8.14 -12.75
N LEU A 131 -7.51 8.03 -13.92
CA LEU A 131 -6.05 8.01 -14.06
C LEU A 131 -5.42 9.34 -13.64
N PHE A 132 -6.03 10.46 -14.03
CA PHE A 132 -5.58 11.79 -13.64
C PHE A 132 -5.69 11.98 -12.13
N THR A 133 -6.85 11.70 -11.54
CA THR A 133 -7.06 11.83 -10.09
C THR A 133 -6.11 10.93 -9.30
N ALA A 134 -5.90 9.68 -9.74
CA ALA A 134 -4.95 8.77 -9.11
C ALA A 134 -3.50 9.30 -9.19
N THR A 135 -3.09 9.81 -10.36
CA THR A 135 -1.76 10.41 -10.55
C THR A 135 -1.59 11.64 -9.67
N SER A 136 -2.59 12.52 -9.62
CA SER A 136 -2.52 13.72 -8.82
C SER A 136 -2.42 13.42 -7.32
N ALA A 137 -3.19 12.44 -6.84
CA ALA A 137 -3.16 11.98 -5.47
C ALA A 137 -1.80 11.37 -5.10
N VAL A 138 -1.28 10.44 -5.92
CA VAL A 138 0.02 9.79 -5.69
C VAL A 138 1.18 10.79 -5.77
N CYS A 139 1.13 11.78 -6.66
CA CYS A 139 2.14 12.82 -6.72
C CYS A 139 1.92 13.95 -5.71
N VAL A 140 0.85 13.90 -4.91
CA VAL A 140 0.47 14.90 -3.90
C VAL A 140 0.41 16.33 -4.49
N THR A 141 -0.11 16.44 -5.71
CA THR A 141 -0.17 17.73 -6.44
C THR A 141 -1.43 18.54 -6.15
N GLY A 142 -2.53 17.87 -5.75
CA GLY A 142 -3.79 18.52 -5.39
C GLY A 142 -4.64 19.02 -6.58
N LEU A 143 -4.37 18.53 -7.79
CA LEU A 143 -5.14 18.84 -8.99
C LEU A 143 -6.34 17.90 -9.09
N ILE A 144 -7.52 18.46 -9.34
CA ILE A 144 -8.77 17.70 -9.44
C ILE A 144 -9.47 17.98 -10.77
N VAL A 145 -9.96 16.94 -11.44
CA VAL A 145 -10.80 17.06 -12.67
C VAL A 145 -12.28 17.13 -12.30
N VAL A 146 -12.65 16.42 -11.23
CA VAL A 146 -14.00 16.37 -10.66
C VAL A 146 -13.93 16.71 -9.17
N ASP A 147 -14.99 17.30 -8.63
CA ASP A 147 -15.01 17.70 -7.21
C ASP A 147 -14.89 16.49 -6.29
N THR A 148 -13.83 16.47 -5.46
CA THR A 148 -13.51 15.29 -4.65
C THR A 148 -14.49 15.06 -3.51
N ALA A 149 -15.08 16.15 -3.00
CA ALA A 149 -16.00 16.09 -1.86
C ALA A 149 -17.37 15.51 -2.25
N THR A 150 -17.88 15.83 -3.44
CA THR A 150 -19.23 15.43 -3.88
C THR A 150 -19.24 14.26 -4.86
N TYR A 151 -18.20 14.09 -5.68
CA TYR A 151 -18.17 13.07 -6.73
C TYR A 151 -17.75 11.69 -6.21
N PHE A 152 -16.79 11.65 -5.28
CA PHE A 152 -16.34 10.39 -4.69
C PHE A 152 -17.15 10.07 -3.45
N THR A 153 -17.50 8.80 -3.30
CA THR A 153 -18.07 8.29 -2.05
C THR A 153 -17.01 8.34 -0.96
N THR A 154 -17.42 8.14 0.30
CA THR A 154 -16.47 7.98 1.42
C THR A 154 -15.43 6.88 1.13
N PHE A 155 -15.80 5.84 0.39
CA PHE A 155 -14.86 4.79 -0.05
C PHE A 155 -13.84 5.33 -1.05
N GLY A 156 -14.27 6.08 -2.06
CA GLY A 156 -13.37 6.75 -3.00
C GLY A 156 -12.43 7.74 -2.31
N GLN A 157 -12.93 8.50 -1.33
CA GLN A 157 -12.12 9.41 -0.53
C GLN A 157 -11.05 8.69 0.29
N VAL A 158 -11.37 7.53 0.88
CA VAL A 158 -10.37 6.69 1.58
C VAL A 158 -9.29 6.18 0.63
N ILE A 159 -9.65 5.79 -0.59
CA ILE A 159 -8.67 5.40 -1.62
C ILE A 159 -7.75 6.58 -1.94
N ILE A 160 -8.31 7.77 -2.19
CA ILE A 160 -7.54 8.99 -2.50
C ILE A 160 -6.59 9.33 -1.34
N MET A 161 -7.07 9.29 -0.09
CA MET A 161 -6.22 9.50 1.09
C MET A 161 -5.09 8.46 1.17
N GLY A 162 -5.37 7.18 0.87
CA GLY A 162 -4.36 6.13 0.81
C GLY A 162 -3.31 6.40 -0.27
N LEU A 163 -3.73 6.82 -1.47
CA LEU A 163 -2.84 7.18 -2.58
C LEU A 163 -1.94 8.38 -2.22
N ILE A 164 -2.49 9.40 -1.56
CA ILE A 164 -1.72 10.55 -1.05
C ILE A 164 -0.63 10.10 -0.09
N GLN A 165 -0.96 9.22 0.86
CA GLN A 165 0.02 8.77 1.85
C GLN A 165 1.10 7.85 1.27
N ILE A 166 0.72 6.92 0.40
CA ILE A 166 1.68 6.06 -0.30
C ILE A 166 2.63 6.91 -1.15
N GLY A 167 2.08 7.90 -1.87
CA GLY A 167 2.83 8.84 -2.68
C GLY A 167 3.82 9.70 -1.89
N GLY A 168 3.33 10.37 -0.84
CA GLY A 168 4.13 11.25 0.02
C GLY A 168 5.25 10.49 0.73
N LEU A 169 4.95 9.33 1.32
CA LEU A 169 5.97 8.49 1.98
C LEU A 169 6.98 7.91 0.97
N GLY A 170 6.53 7.56 -0.24
CA GLY A 170 7.38 7.01 -1.30
C GLY A 170 8.48 7.97 -1.74
N ILE A 171 8.14 9.24 -2.00
CA ILE A 171 9.11 10.27 -2.42
C ILE A 171 10.10 10.55 -1.28
N LEU A 172 9.61 10.73 -0.04
CA LEU A 172 10.48 11.01 1.10
C LEU A 172 11.49 9.89 1.34
N THR A 173 11.04 8.64 1.30
CA THR A 173 11.91 7.48 1.48
C THR A 173 12.99 7.42 0.39
N PHE A 174 12.62 7.68 -0.87
CA PHE A 174 13.56 7.69 -1.97
C PHE A 174 14.58 8.83 -1.84
N VAL A 175 14.14 10.05 -1.50
CA VAL A 175 15.02 11.20 -1.26
C VAL A 175 15.99 10.93 -0.12
N THR A 176 15.53 10.35 1.00
CA THR A 176 16.40 10.00 2.13
C THR A 176 17.40 8.93 1.76
N TYR A 177 16.99 7.88 1.04
CA TYR A 177 17.89 6.83 0.58
C TYR A 177 18.97 7.37 -0.36
N PHE A 178 18.57 8.21 -1.33
CA PHE A 178 19.50 8.85 -2.27
C PHE A 178 20.45 9.81 -1.53
N SER A 179 19.93 10.65 -0.63
CA SER A 179 20.75 11.54 0.20
C SER A 179 21.75 10.74 1.03
N TYR A 180 21.34 9.62 1.62
CA TYR A 180 22.23 8.72 2.37
C TYR A 180 23.31 8.08 1.47
N PHE A 181 22.95 7.64 0.26
CA PHE A 181 23.90 7.08 -0.71
C PHE A 181 24.97 8.10 -1.13
N PHE A 182 24.59 9.36 -1.34
CA PHE A 182 25.53 10.45 -1.67
C PHE A 182 26.29 10.99 -0.46
N LYS A 183 25.75 10.81 0.75
CA LYS A 183 26.46 11.06 2.02
C LYS A 183 27.50 9.96 2.32
N GLY A 184 28.01 9.30 1.28
CA GLY A 184 29.09 8.33 1.35
C GLY A 184 30.17 8.82 2.31
N GLY A 185 30.56 7.93 3.23
CA GLY A 185 31.57 8.24 4.23
C GLY A 185 32.80 8.81 3.55
N VAL A 186 33.31 9.94 4.06
CA VAL A 186 34.61 10.48 3.67
C VAL A 186 35.60 9.30 3.70
N SER A 187 36.25 8.98 2.58
CA SER A 187 37.18 7.84 2.51
C SER A 187 38.13 7.88 3.71
N TYR A 188 38.45 6.73 4.30
CA TYR A 188 39.39 6.67 5.44
C TYR A 188 40.74 7.32 5.08
N GLU A 189 41.16 7.24 3.82
CA GLU A 189 42.36 7.94 3.31
C GLU A 189 42.18 9.46 3.33
N THR A 190 41.00 9.96 2.93
CA THR A 190 40.68 11.39 3.00
C THR A 190 40.58 11.85 4.46
N GLN A 191 40.00 11.04 5.37
CA GLN A 191 40.00 11.33 6.81
C GLN A 191 41.42 11.35 7.39
N ALA A 192 42.27 10.39 7.02
CA ALA A 192 43.67 10.34 7.44
C ALA A 192 44.45 11.56 6.94
N SER A 193 44.28 11.95 5.67
CA SER A 193 44.92 13.13 5.10
C SER A 193 44.51 14.44 5.79
N ILE A 194 43.23 14.56 6.19
CA ILE A 194 42.74 15.71 6.96
C ILE A 194 43.34 15.71 8.37
N SER A 195 43.47 14.53 8.98
CA SER A 195 44.10 14.39 10.31
C SER A 195 45.57 14.78 10.28
N GLU A 196 46.33 14.38 9.25
CA GLU A 196 47.71 14.80 9.04
C GLU A 196 47.82 16.31 8.80
N MET A 197 46.95 16.90 7.97
CA MET A 197 46.93 18.35 7.77
C MET A 197 46.63 19.11 9.07
N SER A 198 45.75 18.59 9.93
CA SER A 198 45.46 19.19 11.23
C SER A 198 46.62 19.06 12.22
N TYR A 199 47.33 17.94 12.19
CA TYR A 199 48.52 17.69 13.00
C TYR A 199 49.69 18.59 12.59
N MET A 200 49.92 18.74 11.27
CA MET A 200 50.93 19.63 10.69
C MET A 200 50.70 21.10 11.07
N ARG A 201 49.44 21.55 11.13
CA ARG A 201 49.09 22.89 11.61
C ARG A 201 49.46 23.12 13.08
N GLY A 202 49.27 22.13 13.94
CA GLY A 202 49.60 22.23 15.37
C GLY A 202 51.10 22.34 15.65
N MET A 203 51.97 21.82 14.77
CA MET A 203 53.42 21.94 14.92
C MET A 203 53.97 23.30 14.44
N GLY A 204 53.24 24.02 13.59
CA GLY A 204 53.64 25.35 13.11
C GLY A 204 53.47 26.47 14.15
N ASP A 205 52.57 26.27 15.13
CA ASP A 205 52.27 27.26 16.19
C ASP A 205 53.18 27.12 17.44
N VAL A 206 54.08 26.13 17.47
CA VAL A 206 54.98 25.84 18.63
C VAL A 206 56.45 26.19 18.37
N VAL A 207 56.74 26.98 17.34
CA VAL A 207 58.09 27.49 17.00
C VAL A 207 58.04 29.01 16.90
#